data_AF-A0A661AWX6-F1
#
_entry.id   AF-A0A661AWX6-F1
#
_cell.length_a   1.000
_cell.length_b   1.000
_cell.length_c   1.000
_cell.angle_alpha   90.00
_cell.angle_beta   90.00
_cell.angle_gamma   90.00
#
_symmetry.space_group_name_H-M   'P 1'
#
loop_
_entity.id
_entity.type
_entity.pdbx_description
1 polymer ?
#
loop_
_entity_poly.entity_id
_entity_poly.type
_entity_poly.pdbx_seq_one_letter_code
_entity_poly.pdbx_strand_id
1 'polypeptide(L)'
;MRFRIGITIILLLVGLYFDFACADRARGAVLFLTIGPGARAAGMGEAFVAVDDDPTATYWNPAGLGRYPLSSSWYDFPLPDTGAKYFAVVKTSRADIDFRRFDLWAATPTSLFLLRRDKWYFEETYKVEDPDGSTIRRILGEFTYLKSYDSTYVNSLVSKIMQYNKLKTPKVPVDTKIKIPFAYFVPDTITALAGADKVLWIGTKNGLYEYAAGNWKKINDKNAPTGEIKLFSVDNKGNIWVGTKTGLFMKRGSRWTKYSSTNGLPSSKITAIYAISPRDVWVGTDRGPAHYNGAKWKKDFTYTPQGSSFTWESVVDYLCSPKGKQRKNLLISTLQAYNKVSDMKTVPEEVKVPYSLVFSSPITAIYVDKKERVWFGTDIGLVRLDKDRFKMFGWRAESLTTDISVEGFVRDKWENASAETQKKLVQNIRTYG
;
A
#
# COMPACT_ATOMS: atom_id res chain seq x y z
N MET A 1 2.82 -34.04 -71.50
CA MET A 1 1.86 -34.51 -70.49
C MET A 1 2.54 -34.46 -69.12
N ARG A 2 1.82 -33.99 -68.09
CA ARG A 2 2.20 -33.76 -66.67
C ARG A 2 2.53 -32.31 -66.29
N PHE A 3 1.48 -31.66 -65.79
CA PHE A 3 1.50 -30.49 -64.91
C PHE A 3 2.27 -30.78 -63.61
N ARG A 4 3.03 -29.81 -63.12
CA ARG A 4 3.28 -29.63 -61.68
C ARG A 4 3.01 -28.18 -61.29
N ILE A 5 1.78 -27.98 -60.81
CA ILE A 5 1.39 -27.06 -59.74
C ILE A 5 2.38 -27.34 -58.57
N GLY A 6 3.12 -26.40 -58.00
CA GLY A 6 2.70 -25.15 -57.37
C GLY A 6 3.15 -25.19 -55.90
N ILE A 7 3.30 -24.00 -55.32
CA ILE A 7 3.39 -23.66 -53.89
C ILE A 7 4.76 -23.08 -53.49
N THR A 8 4.85 -21.76 -53.70
CA THR A 8 5.70 -20.85 -52.95
C THR A 8 5.22 -20.85 -51.49
N ILE A 9 6.04 -21.38 -50.59
CA ILE A 9 5.79 -21.27 -49.14
C ILE A 9 6.17 -19.85 -48.73
N ILE A 10 5.17 -18.99 -48.57
CA ILE A 10 5.30 -17.73 -47.82
C ILE A 10 5.38 -18.13 -46.34
N LEU A 11 6.59 -18.09 -45.79
CA LEU A 11 6.84 -18.18 -44.35
C LEU A 11 6.28 -16.92 -43.69
N LEU A 12 5.03 -17.02 -43.24
CA LEU A 12 4.39 -16.03 -42.38
C LEU A 12 5.00 -16.18 -40.98
N LEU A 13 6.06 -15.40 -40.72
CA LEU A 13 6.62 -15.19 -39.39
C LEU A 13 5.55 -14.50 -38.53
N VAL A 14 4.68 -15.30 -37.92
CA VAL A 14 3.88 -14.88 -36.78
C VAL A 14 4.88 -14.67 -35.65
N GLY A 15 5.27 -13.41 -35.45
CA GLY A 15 5.92 -12.99 -34.22
C GLY A 15 4.96 -13.27 -33.07
N LEU A 16 5.13 -14.43 -32.45
CA LEU A 16 4.61 -14.68 -31.11
C LEU A 16 5.30 -13.68 -30.20
N TYR A 17 4.67 -12.52 -30.00
CA TYR A 17 4.89 -11.72 -28.82
C TYR A 17 4.47 -12.61 -27.64
N PHE A 18 5.44 -13.35 -27.10
CA PHE A 18 5.34 -13.82 -25.74
C PHE A 18 5.37 -12.56 -24.87
N ASP A 19 4.19 -12.05 -24.53
CA ASP A 19 4.04 -11.24 -23.34
C ASP A 19 4.41 -12.16 -22.17
N PHE A 20 5.71 -12.19 -21.85
CA PHE A 20 6.14 -12.60 -20.53
C PHE A 20 5.56 -11.55 -19.58
N ALA A 21 4.37 -11.84 -19.04
CA ALA A 21 3.90 -11.19 -17.85
C ALA A 21 4.85 -11.57 -16.72
N CYS A 22 5.96 -10.85 -16.61
CA CYS A 22 6.84 -10.90 -15.46
C CYS A 22 6.06 -10.31 -14.30
N ALA A 23 5.46 -11.15 -13.46
CA ALA A 23 5.04 -10.70 -12.14
C ALA A 23 6.31 -10.25 -11.40
N ASP A 24 6.41 -8.94 -11.18
CA ASP A 24 7.39 -8.35 -10.28
C ASP A 24 7.16 -9.01 -8.91
N ARG A 25 8.08 -9.90 -8.48
CA ARG A 25 7.96 -10.72 -7.25
C ARG A 25 7.78 -9.88 -5.98
N ALA A 26 7.87 -8.56 -6.08
CA ALA A 26 7.62 -7.59 -5.03
C ALA A 26 6.15 -7.14 -4.87
N ARG A 27 5.19 -7.70 -5.64
CA ARG A 27 3.75 -7.30 -5.55
C ARG A 27 2.78 -8.40 -5.11
N GLY A 28 3.25 -9.58 -4.72
CA GLY A 28 2.44 -10.55 -3.97
C GLY A 28 2.40 -10.18 -2.49
N ALA A 29 1.21 -10.13 -1.89
CA ALA A 29 1.04 -9.81 -0.47
C ALA A 29 0.56 -11.05 0.29
N VAL A 30 1.48 -11.87 0.80
CA VAL A 30 1.14 -12.93 1.76
C VAL A 30 1.00 -12.30 3.15
N LEU A 31 -0.21 -12.33 3.72
CA LEU A 31 -0.50 -11.84 5.06
C LEU A 31 -0.61 -13.00 6.05
N PHE A 32 0.30 -13.02 7.03
CA PHE A 32 0.26 -13.97 8.15
C PHE A 32 -0.44 -13.35 9.36
N LEU A 33 -1.42 -14.06 9.91
CA LEU A 33 -1.95 -13.86 11.26
C LEU A 33 -0.94 -14.42 12.28
N THR A 34 -0.44 -13.58 13.20
CA THR A 34 0.27 -14.10 14.39
C THR A 34 -0.68 -14.18 15.57
N ILE A 35 -1.14 -15.39 15.90
CA ILE A 35 -1.87 -15.67 17.14
C ILE A 35 -0.84 -15.88 18.26
N GLY A 36 -1.03 -15.27 19.43
CA GLY A 36 -0.14 -15.45 20.58
C GLY A 36 -0.20 -16.89 21.12
N PRO A 37 0.90 -17.45 21.66
CA PRO A 37 0.86 -18.77 22.31
C PRO A 37 -0.11 -18.72 23.50
N GLY A 38 -1.16 -19.56 23.46
CA GLY A 38 -2.16 -19.69 24.53
C GLY A 38 -3.57 -19.15 24.23
N ALA A 39 -3.83 -18.56 23.06
CA ALA A 39 -5.18 -18.14 22.70
C ALA A 39 -6.11 -19.36 22.48
N ARG A 40 -7.10 -19.56 23.35
CA ARG A 40 -8.24 -20.48 23.12
C ARG A 40 -9.33 -19.76 22.31
N ALA A 41 -10.09 -20.53 21.53
CA ALA A 41 -11.11 -20.08 20.58
C ALA A 41 -12.38 -19.42 21.19
N ALA A 42 -12.26 -18.76 22.35
CA ALA A 42 -13.35 -18.03 22.98
C ALA A 42 -12.89 -16.60 23.31
N GLY A 43 -13.00 -15.71 22.32
CA GLY A 43 -13.08 -14.28 22.58
C GLY A 43 -11.80 -13.46 22.37
N MET A 44 -11.97 -12.44 21.51
CA MET A 44 -11.20 -11.21 21.37
C MET A 44 -9.85 -11.26 20.64
N GLY A 45 -9.97 -11.10 19.32
CA GLY A 45 -8.96 -10.56 18.41
C GLY A 45 -9.52 -10.51 16.99
N GLU A 46 -10.09 -9.39 16.54
CA GLU A 46 -10.52 -9.23 15.13
C GLU A 46 -9.26 -9.11 14.25
N ALA A 47 -8.91 -10.15 13.49
CA ALA A 47 -7.92 -10.06 12.42
C ALA A 47 -8.24 -11.05 11.30
N PHE A 48 -8.31 -10.55 10.05
CA PHE A 48 -8.39 -11.35 8.84
C PHE A 48 -7.60 -10.68 7.72
N VAL A 49 -6.59 -11.36 7.16
CA VAL A 49 -6.25 -11.28 5.72
C VAL A 49 -5.60 -12.59 5.26
N ALA A 50 -5.93 -13.05 4.05
CA ALA A 50 -5.04 -13.86 3.22
C ALA A 50 -5.25 -13.45 1.74
N VAL A 51 -4.15 -13.22 1.03
CA VAL A 51 -4.07 -13.15 -0.44
C VAL A 51 -2.82 -13.94 -0.80
N ASP A 52 -2.92 -14.91 -1.71
CA ASP A 52 -1.75 -15.65 -2.19
C ASP A 52 -1.94 -16.08 -3.65
N ASP A 53 -0.83 -16.10 -4.40
CA ASP A 53 -0.66 -16.75 -5.69
C ASP A 53 0.24 -18.02 -5.60
N ASP A 54 0.60 -18.45 -4.38
CA ASP A 54 1.44 -19.62 -4.05
C ASP A 54 0.61 -20.89 -3.69
N PRO A 55 0.78 -22.02 -4.43
CA PRO A 55 0.09 -23.29 -4.15
C PRO A 55 0.58 -24.06 -2.91
N THR A 56 1.53 -23.53 -2.12
CA THR A 56 2.09 -24.20 -0.93
C THR A 56 1.64 -23.62 0.42
N ALA A 57 0.73 -22.63 0.41
CA ALA A 57 0.10 -22.06 1.61
C ALA A 57 -0.57 -23.18 2.45
N THR A 58 0.09 -23.54 3.55
CA THR A 58 -0.09 -24.83 4.23
C THR A 58 -1.24 -24.78 5.24
N TYR A 59 -2.37 -25.40 4.88
CA TYR A 59 -3.26 -26.29 5.67
C TYR A 59 -3.58 -26.03 7.16
N TRP A 60 -3.62 -24.79 7.66
CA TRP A 60 -4.22 -24.55 8.98
C TRP A 60 -5.12 -23.32 8.98
N ASN A 61 -6.38 -23.54 9.36
CA ASN A 61 -7.47 -22.56 9.43
C ASN A 61 -7.81 -22.28 10.91
N PRO A 62 -6.95 -21.57 11.67
CA PRO A 62 -7.17 -21.35 13.10
C PRO A 62 -8.21 -20.26 13.42
N ALA A 63 -8.89 -19.69 12.42
CA ALA A 63 -9.69 -18.47 12.57
C ALA A 63 -11.11 -18.52 11.96
N GLY A 64 -11.58 -19.66 11.44
CA GLY A 64 -12.92 -19.75 10.85
C GLY A 64 -13.07 -19.04 9.50
N LEU A 65 -11.96 -18.87 8.76
CA LEU A 65 -11.96 -18.30 7.42
C LEU A 65 -12.26 -19.34 6.32
N GLY A 66 -12.04 -20.63 6.60
CA GLY A 66 -12.57 -21.69 5.75
C GLY A 66 -14.08 -21.84 5.92
N ARG A 67 -14.72 -22.64 5.06
CA ARG A 67 -16.18 -22.91 5.14
C ARG A 67 -16.65 -23.38 6.53
N TYR A 68 -15.72 -23.86 7.36
CA TYR A 68 -15.90 -24.22 8.76
C TYR A 68 -14.58 -24.01 9.54
N PRO A 69 -14.58 -23.88 10.88
CA PRO A 69 -13.36 -23.71 11.71
C PRO A 69 -12.29 -24.81 11.60
N LEU A 70 -12.61 -25.93 10.93
CA LEU A 70 -11.70 -27.05 10.65
C LEU A 70 -11.66 -27.42 9.16
N SER A 71 -12.21 -26.57 8.29
CA SER A 71 -12.21 -26.81 6.85
C SER A 71 -10.86 -26.45 6.25
N SER A 72 -10.34 -27.33 5.38
CA SER A 72 -9.21 -27.08 4.48
C SER A 72 -9.61 -26.30 3.21
N SER A 73 -10.88 -25.91 3.07
CA SER A 73 -11.41 -25.22 1.91
C SER A 73 -11.71 -23.75 2.23
N TRP A 74 -11.20 -22.86 1.39
CA TRP A 74 -11.39 -21.41 1.48
C TRP A 74 -12.69 -20.97 0.79
N TYR A 75 -13.14 -19.75 1.11
CA TYR A 75 -14.13 -19.06 0.29
C TYR A 75 -13.42 -18.36 -0.85
N ASP A 76 -13.60 -18.89 -2.06
CA ASP A 76 -13.04 -18.30 -3.27
C ASP A 76 -14.08 -17.41 -3.94
N PHE A 77 -13.75 -16.12 -4.06
CA PHE A 77 -14.57 -15.14 -4.78
C PHE A 77 -13.78 -14.61 -5.97
N PRO A 78 -13.75 -15.34 -7.10
CA PRO A 78 -13.01 -14.89 -8.27
C PRO A 78 -13.50 -13.51 -8.69
N LEU A 79 -12.56 -12.62 -8.97
CA LEU A 79 -12.88 -11.28 -9.43
C LEU A 79 -13.57 -11.35 -10.80
N PRO A 80 -14.56 -10.48 -11.09
CA PRO A 80 -15.24 -10.49 -12.38
C PRO A 80 -14.35 -10.18 -13.57
N ASP A 81 -13.21 -9.52 -13.34
CA ASP A 81 -12.26 -9.07 -14.35
C ASP A 81 -10.82 -9.35 -13.89
N THR A 82 -9.97 -9.82 -14.81
CA THR A 82 -8.56 -10.07 -14.57
C THR A 82 -7.79 -8.75 -14.68
N GLY A 83 -7.57 -8.07 -13.56
CA GLY A 83 -6.77 -6.84 -13.57
C GLY A 83 -7.03 -5.85 -12.46
N ALA A 84 -7.76 -6.23 -11.41
CA ALA A 84 -7.86 -5.39 -10.21
C ALA A 84 -6.45 -5.15 -9.64
N LYS A 85 -6.13 -3.88 -9.37
CA LYS A 85 -4.83 -3.44 -8.84
C LYS A 85 -4.94 -2.92 -7.41
N TYR A 86 -6.16 -2.65 -6.95
CA TYR A 86 -6.42 -1.99 -5.68
C TYR A 86 -7.49 -2.75 -4.92
N PHE A 87 -7.36 -2.78 -3.61
CA PHE A 87 -8.27 -3.46 -2.71
C PHE A 87 -8.49 -2.65 -1.43
N ALA A 88 -9.70 -2.69 -0.88
CA ALA A 88 -10.01 -2.11 0.42
C ALA A 88 -11.09 -2.90 1.15
N VAL A 89 -11.01 -2.89 2.48
CA VAL A 89 -11.99 -3.54 3.37
C VAL A 89 -12.69 -2.45 4.18
N VAL A 90 -14.03 -2.41 4.13
CA VAL A 90 -14.83 -1.41 4.83
C VAL A 90 -15.77 -2.09 5.83
N LYS A 91 -15.67 -1.73 7.11
CA LYS A 91 -16.55 -2.26 8.17
C LYS A 91 -17.93 -1.58 8.10
N THR A 92 -19.03 -2.34 7.99
CA THR A 92 -20.38 -1.79 7.72
C THR A 92 -21.40 -1.93 8.87
N SER A 93 -21.02 -2.48 10.03
CA SER A 93 -21.78 -2.50 11.31
C SER A 93 -22.98 -3.45 11.49
N ARG A 94 -23.15 -4.50 10.70
CA ARG A 94 -24.17 -5.54 11.02
C ARG A 94 -23.60 -6.55 12.04
N ALA A 95 -24.34 -6.87 13.11
CA ALA A 95 -23.97 -7.95 14.04
C ALA A 95 -24.08 -9.30 13.30
N ASP A 96 -22.96 -9.99 13.04
CA ASP A 96 -22.61 -11.32 13.55
C ASP A 96 -21.17 -11.68 13.09
N ILE A 97 -20.51 -12.60 13.78
CA ILE A 97 -19.06 -12.98 13.81
C ILE A 97 -18.37 -13.33 12.46
N ASP A 98 -18.79 -12.75 11.34
CA ASP A 98 -18.60 -13.23 9.97
C ASP A 98 -18.05 -12.14 9.02
N PHE A 99 -17.27 -12.51 8.00
CA PHE A 99 -16.77 -11.61 6.95
C PHE A 99 -17.87 -10.80 6.25
N ARG A 100 -19.13 -11.28 6.31
CA ARG A 100 -20.35 -10.56 5.88
C ARG A 100 -20.58 -9.21 6.58
N ARG A 101 -19.78 -8.86 7.61
CA ARG A 101 -19.70 -7.51 8.23
C ARG A 101 -18.91 -6.49 7.42
N PHE A 102 -18.16 -6.94 6.43
CA PHE A 102 -17.29 -6.10 5.63
C PHE A 102 -17.80 -6.02 4.20
N ASP A 103 -17.77 -4.82 3.65
CA ASP A 103 -17.81 -4.62 2.22
C ASP A 103 -16.37 -4.73 1.71
N LEU A 104 -16.14 -5.65 0.79
CA LEU A 104 -14.83 -5.85 0.17
C LEU A 104 -14.84 -5.15 -1.19
N TRP A 105 -13.93 -4.22 -1.38
CA TRP A 105 -13.83 -3.43 -2.59
C TRP A 105 -12.58 -3.79 -3.36
N ALA A 106 -12.73 -3.95 -4.67
CA ALA A 106 -11.63 -4.11 -5.60
C ALA A 106 -11.76 -3.08 -6.73
N ALA A 107 -10.66 -2.63 -7.29
CA ALA A 107 -10.68 -1.71 -8.43
C ALA A 107 -9.61 -2.02 -9.46
N THR A 108 -9.97 -1.85 -10.73
CA THR A 108 -9.03 -1.60 -11.82
C THR A 108 -8.81 -0.08 -11.91
N PRO A 109 -7.92 0.42 -12.79
CA PRO A 109 -7.79 1.86 -13.00
C PRO A 109 -9.08 2.55 -13.49
N THR A 110 -10.08 1.83 -14.00
CA THR A 110 -11.30 2.40 -14.61
C THR A 110 -12.61 1.86 -14.06
N SER A 111 -12.56 0.83 -13.21
CA SER A 111 -13.74 0.12 -12.72
C SER A 111 -13.61 -0.17 -11.24
N LEU A 112 -14.75 -0.21 -10.55
CA LEU A 112 -14.85 -0.48 -9.12
C LEU A 112 -15.84 -1.63 -8.91
N PHE A 113 -15.51 -2.53 -7.99
CA PHE A 113 -16.24 -3.75 -7.71
C PHE A 113 -16.45 -3.86 -6.19
N LEU A 114 -17.65 -4.21 -5.79
CA LEU A 114 -18.04 -4.44 -4.41
C LEU A 114 -18.45 -5.90 -4.26
N LEU A 115 -17.70 -6.67 -3.48
CA LEU A 115 -18.14 -7.96 -3.00
C LEU A 115 -18.91 -7.76 -1.70
N ARG A 116 -20.19 -8.10 -1.74
CA ARG A 116 -21.08 -8.09 -0.59
C ARG A 116 -21.68 -9.47 -0.44
N ARG A 117 -21.47 -10.09 0.72
CA ARG A 117 -21.76 -11.50 0.98
C ARG A 117 -20.93 -12.37 0.02
N ASP A 118 -21.58 -12.98 -0.97
CA ASP A 118 -21.03 -13.95 -1.90
C ASP A 118 -21.12 -13.48 -3.36
N LYS A 119 -21.50 -12.21 -3.59
CA LYS A 119 -21.74 -11.67 -4.92
C LYS A 119 -20.99 -10.37 -5.17
N TRP A 120 -20.39 -10.30 -6.35
CA TRP A 120 -19.81 -9.08 -6.88
C TRP A 120 -20.90 -8.18 -7.47
N TYR A 121 -20.82 -6.90 -7.11
CA TYR A 121 -21.60 -5.80 -7.64
C TYR A 121 -20.64 -4.83 -8.33
N PHE A 122 -21.09 -4.20 -9.40
CA PHE A 122 -20.32 -3.21 -10.16
C PHE A 122 -21.18 -1.96 -10.45
N GLU A 123 -22.35 -1.88 -9.82
CA GLU A 123 -23.38 -0.87 -10.04
C GLU A 123 -24.27 -0.70 -8.80
N GLU A 124 -24.81 0.52 -8.64
CA GLU A 124 -25.92 0.79 -7.73
C GLU A 124 -27.25 0.50 -8.43
N THR A 125 -28.25 0.03 -7.69
CA THR A 125 -29.63 -0.12 -8.19
C THR A 125 -30.55 0.87 -7.49
N TYR A 126 -31.17 1.75 -8.27
CA TYR A 126 -32.15 2.73 -7.83
C TYR A 126 -33.55 2.31 -8.25
N LYS A 127 -34.52 2.32 -7.33
CA LYS A 127 -35.93 2.06 -7.65
C LYS A 127 -36.65 3.40 -7.78
N VAL A 128 -37.36 3.63 -8.89
CA VAL A 128 -38.15 4.84 -9.07
C VAL A 128 -39.41 4.78 -8.23
N GLU A 129 -39.54 5.68 -7.25
CA GLU A 129 -40.68 5.71 -6.31
C GLU A 129 -41.69 6.82 -6.60
N ASP A 130 -41.37 7.75 -7.48
CA ASP A 130 -42.27 8.85 -7.83
C ASP A 130 -43.50 8.33 -8.61
N PRO A 131 -44.73 8.69 -8.20
CA PRO A 131 -45.98 8.28 -8.87
C PRO A 131 -46.03 8.59 -10.37
N ASP A 132 -45.43 9.69 -10.82
CA ASP A 132 -45.44 10.12 -12.23
C ASP A 132 -44.22 9.59 -13.02
N GLY A 133 -43.41 8.76 -12.36
CA GLY A 133 -42.09 8.35 -12.81
C GLY A 133 -41.02 9.44 -12.62
N SER A 134 -39.81 9.17 -13.08
CA SER A 134 -38.68 10.11 -12.94
C SER A 134 -37.85 10.17 -14.21
N THR A 135 -37.26 11.32 -14.50
CA THR A 135 -36.24 11.39 -15.56
C THR A 135 -34.89 10.95 -15.03
N ILE A 136 -34.04 10.35 -15.86
CA ILE A 136 -32.68 9.99 -15.44
C ILE A 136 -31.93 11.19 -14.89
N ARG A 137 -32.09 12.37 -15.50
CA ARG A 137 -31.48 13.62 -14.99
C ARG A 137 -31.94 13.94 -13.56
N ARG A 138 -33.22 13.71 -13.22
CA ARG A 138 -33.73 13.91 -11.85
C ARG A 138 -33.20 12.85 -10.88
N ILE A 139 -33.16 11.58 -11.30
CA ILE A 139 -32.54 10.49 -10.53
C ILE A 139 -31.07 10.81 -10.22
N LEU A 140 -30.29 11.23 -11.22
CA LEU A 140 -28.91 11.68 -11.02
C LEU A 140 -28.84 12.89 -10.07
N GLY A 141 -29.86 13.73 -10.06
CA GLY A 141 -30.00 14.85 -9.14
C GLY A 141 -30.15 14.45 -7.67
N GLU A 142 -30.60 13.24 -7.36
CA GLU A 142 -30.66 12.72 -5.98
C GLU A 142 -29.27 12.35 -5.47
N PHE A 143 -28.38 11.93 -6.37
CA PHE A 143 -26.95 11.82 -6.08
C PHE A 143 -26.34 13.21 -6.14
N THR A 144 -26.39 13.94 -5.02
CA THR A 144 -25.94 15.34 -4.87
C THR A 144 -24.61 15.69 -5.55
N TYR A 145 -23.73 14.70 -5.70
CA TYR A 145 -22.47 14.82 -6.39
C TYR A 145 -22.58 15.05 -7.92
N LEU A 146 -23.51 14.39 -8.60
CA LEU A 146 -23.70 14.52 -10.04
C LEU A 146 -24.29 15.87 -10.45
N LYS A 147 -24.92 16.60 -9.52
CA LYS A 147 -25.35 18.00 -9.71
C LYS A 147 -24.18 18.98 -9.88
N SER A 148 -22.99 18.63 -9.37
CA SER A 148 -21.83 19.53 -9.37
C SER A 148 -21.03 19.53 -10.68
N TYR A 149 -21.38 18.63 -11.61
CA TYR A 149 -20.76 18.56 -12.93
C TYR A 149 -21.44 19.50 -13.93
N ASP A 150 -20.71 19.90 -14.96
CA ASP A 150 -21.26 20.69 -16.05
C ASP A 150 -22.40 19.94 -16.78
N SER A 151 -23.25 20.72 -17.44
CA SER A 151 -24.42 20.20 -18.15
C SER A 151 -24.06 19.20 -19.26
N THR A 152 -22.87 19.32 -19.85
CA THR A 152 -22.35 18.44 -20.92
C THR A 152 -22.03 17.05 -20.39
N TYR A 153 -21.30 16.96 -19.28
CA TYR A 153 -20.98 15.70 -18.63
C TYR A 153 -22.24 15.00 -18.10
N VAL A 154 -23.15 15.77 -17.48
CA VAL A 154 -24.44 15.22 -17.02
C VAL A 154 -25.25 14.66 -18.21
N ASN A 155 -25.29 15.37 -19.35
CA ASN A 155 -25.94 14.85 -20.56
C ASN A 155 -25.28 13.57 -21.08
N SER A 156 -23.95 13.51 -21.08
CA SER A 156 -23.21 12.29 -21.45
C SER A 156 -23.56 11.12 -20.54
N LEU A 157 -23.64 11.36 -19.22
CA LEU A 157 -24.06 10.34 -18.25
C LEU A 157 -25.49 9.86 -18.49
N VAL A 158 -26.43 10.77 -18.76
CA VAL A 158 -27.82 10.38 -19.09
C VAL A 158 -27.82 9.41 -20.27
N SER A 159 -27.14 9.74 -21.36
CA SER A 159 -27.04 8.86 -22.54
C SER A 159 -26.40 7.50 -22.23
N LYS A 160 -25.32 7.48 -21.43
CA LYS A 160 -24.65 6.23 -21.02
C LYS A 160 -25.56 5.36 -20.16
N ILE A 161 -26.29 5.95 -19.21
CA ILE A 161 -27.22 5.22 -18.33
C ILE A 161 -28.42 4.70 -19.14
N MET A 162 -28.93 5.49 -20.09
CA MET A 162 -29.97 5.02 -21.01
C MET A 162 -29.51 3.80 -21.80
N GLN A 163 -28.32 3.88 -22.41
CA GLN A 163 -27.74 2.77 -23.17
C GLN A 163 -27.55 1.54 -22.27
N TYR A 164 -26.98 1.74 -21.08
CA TYR A 164 -26.72 0.67 -20.11
C TYR A 164 -28.00 -0.07 -19.69
N ASN A 165 -29.07 0.68 -19.44
CA ASN A 165 -30.38 0.15 -19.04
C ASN A 165 -31.31 -0.18 -20.23
N LYS A 166 -30.83 -0.04 -21.48
CA LYS A 166 -31.60 -0.25 -22.72
C LYS A 166 -32.89 0.58 -22.79
N LEU A 167 -32.84 1.82 -22.31
CA LEU A 167 -33.99 2.73 -22.27
C LEU A 167 -34.13 3.51 -23.57
N LYS A 168 -35.36 3.59 -24.08
CA LYS A 168 -35.69 4.37 -25.30
C LYS A 168 -35.91 5.85 -25.01
N THR A 169 -36.37 6.19 -23.81
CA THR A 169 -36.64 7.57 -23.40
C THR A 169 -36.01 7.84 -22.04
N PRO A 170 -35.65 9.11 -21.74
CA PRO A 170 -35.07 9.46 -20.45
C PRO A 170 -36.09 9.45 -19.31
N LYS A 171 -37.41 9.36 -19.59
CA LYS A 171 -38.46 9.20 -18.57
C LYS A 171 -38.59 7.73 -18.22
N VAL A 172 -38.48 7.44 -16.92
CA VAL A 172 -38.53 6.10 -16.34
C VAL A 172 -39.83 5.98 -15.53
N PRO A 173 -40.66 4.96 -15.79
CA PRO A 173 -41.88 4.72 -15.01
C PRO A 173 -41.61 4.41 -13.53
N VAL A 174 -42.63 4.61 -12.68
CA VAL A 174 -42.63 4.15 -11.28
C VAL A 174 -42.34 2.64 -11.19
N ASP A 175 -41.77 2.22 -10.06
CA ASP A 175 -41.37 0.85 -9.76
C ASP A 175 -40.29 0.23 -10.65
N THR A 176 -39.78 0.97 -11.64
CA THR A 176 -38.67 0.53 -12.49
C THR A 176 -37.35 0.60 -11.74
N LYS A 177 -36.52 -0.44 -11.88
CA LYS A 177 -35.16 -0.47 -11.33
C LYS A 177 -34.16 0.03 -12.37
N ILE A 178 -33.39 1.05 -12.00
CA ILE A 178 -32.34 1.65 -12.81
C ILE A 178 -30.99 1.28 -12.22
N LYS A 179 -30.11 0.77 -13.06
CA LYS A 179 -28.74 0.38 -12.71
C LYS A 179 -27.77 1.49 -13.10
N ILE A 180 -26.88 1.86 -12.18
CA ILE A 180 -25.89 2.91 -12.38
C ILE A 180 -24.50 2.33 -12.04
N PRO A 181 -23.67 2.02 -13.05
CA PRO A 181 -22.31 1.52 -12.84
C PRO A 181 -21.47 2.40 -11.90
N PHE A 182 -20.69 1.78 -11.01
CA PHE A 182 -19.85 2.50 -10.04
C PHE A 182 -18.82 3.41 -10.72
N ALA A 183 -18.32 3.00 -11.89
CA ALA A 183 -17.39 3.78 -12.72
C ALA A 183 -17.94 5.16 -13.14
N TYR A 184 -19.26 5.36 -13.09
CA TYR A 184 -19.86 6.65 -13.42
C TYR A 184 -19.83 7.64 -12.25
N PHE A 185 -19.69 7.16 -11.00
CA PHE A 185 -19.48 8.01 -9.83
C PHE A 185 -18.02 8.43 -9.64
N VAL A 186 -17.08 7.69 -10.23
CA VAL A 186 -15.64 7.97 -10.19
C VAL A 186 -15.09 7.98 -11.63
N PRO A 187 -15.36 9.03 -12.42
CA PRO A 187 -14.97 9.09 -13.83
C PRO A 187 -13.50 9.51 -14.02
N ASP A 188 -12.60 8.94 -13.24
CA ASP A 188 -11.18 9.24 -13.24
C ASP A 188 -10.37 7.95 -13.06
N THR A 189 -9.07 8.02 -13.34
CA THR A 189 -8.19 6.86 -13.13
C THR A 189 -8.02 6.61 -11.64
N ILE A 190 -8.53 5.48 -11.15
CA ILE A 190 -8.32 5.03 -9.77
C ILE A 190 -6.85 4.66 -9.58
N THR A 191 -6.25 5.15 -8.51
CA THR A 191 -4.83 4.96 -8.20
C THR A 191 -4.58 4.34 -6.83
N ALA A 192 -5.57 4.34 -5.93
CA ALA A 192 -5.54 3.64 -4.65
C ALA A 192 -6.93 3.55 -4.02
N LEU A 193 -7.10 2.58 -3.11
CA LEU A 193 -8.28 2.45 -2.25
C LEU A 193 -7.87 2.37 -0.78
N ALA A 194 -8.73 2.84 0.11
CA ALA A 194 -8.60 2.62 1.56
C ALA A 194 -9.98 2.56 2.22
N GLY A 195 -10.15 1.68 3.20
CA GLY A 195 -11.37 1.63 4.02
C GLY A 195 -11.12 2.23 5.40
N ALA A 196 -11.94 3.20 5.81
CA ALA A 196 -11.87 3.83 7.14
C ALA A 196 -13.27 4.04 7.69
N ASP A 197 -13.62 3.38 8.79
CA ASP A 197 -14.90 3.47 9.52
C ASP A 197 -16.14 3.72 8.64
N LYS A 198 -16.68 2.67 8.01
CA LYS A 198 -17.85 2.71 7.11
C LYS A 198 -17.68 3.54 5.84
N VAL A 199 -16.52 4.15 5.62
CA VAL A 199 -16.20 4.95 4.43
C VAL A 199 -15.17 4.23 3.57
N LEU A 200 -15.44 4.14 2.28
CA LEU A 200 -14.45 3.84 1.26
C LEU A 200 -13.84 5.16 0.77
N TRP A 201 -12.52 5.26 0.81
CA TRP A 201 -11.72 6.31 0.20
C TRP A 201 -11.14 5.83 -1.12
N ILE A 202 -11.31 6.61 -2.17
CA ILE A 202 -10.82 6.32 -3.51
C ILE A 202 -9.89 7.43 -3.96
N GLY A 203 -8.60 7.12 -4.05
CA GLY A 203 -7.61 8.01 -4.64
C GLY A 203 -7.63 7.90 -6.16
N THR A 204 -7.56 9.03 -6.84
CA THR A 204 -7.50 9.10 -8.30
C THR A 204 -6.35 9.99 -8.77
N LYS A 205 -6.12 10.05 -10.09
CA LYS A 205 -5.15 10.99 -10.69
C LYS A 205 -5.47 12.46 -10.39
N ASN A 206 -6.74 12.81 -10.20
CA ASN A 206 -7.19 14.20 -10.02
C ASN A 206 -7.99 14.42 -8.72
N GLY A 207 -7.63 13.70 -7.66
CA GLY A 207 -8.11 13.97 -6.31
C GLY A 207 -8.63 12.76 -5.57
N LEU A 208 -9.63 13.00 -4.72
CA LEU A 208 -10.11 12.04 -3.74
C LEU A 208 -11.64 11.96 -3.81
N TYR A 209 -12.15 10.74 -3.72
CA TYR A 209 -13.58 10.46 -3.60
C TYR A 209 -13.81 9.66 -2.31
N GLU A 210 -15.00 9.83 -1.73
CA GLU A 210 -15.51 9.04 -0.61
C GLU A 210 -16.84 8.38 -1.00
N TYR A 211 -17.03 7.15 -0.54
CA TYR A 211 -18.32 6.46 -0.55
C TYR A 211 -18.69 6.06 0.87
N ALA A 212 -19.85 6.52 1.34
CA ALA A 212 -20.35 6.23 2.67
C ALA A 212 -21.87 6.05 2.64
N ALA A 213 -22.35 4.89 3.09
CA ALA A 213 -23.79 4.59 3.21
C ALA A 213 -24.60 4.93 1.93
N GLY A 214 -24.13 4.50 0.76
CA GLY A 214 -24.80 4.75 -0.53
C GLY A 214 -24.51 6.13 -1.15
N ASN A 215 -23.82 7.02 -0.42
CA ASN A 215 -23.53 8.37 -0.89
C ASN A 215 -22.12 8.45 -1.47
N TRP A 216 -22.03 8.83 -2.74
CA TRP A 216 -20.80 9.12 -3.45
C TRP A 216 -20.47 10.61 -3.38
N LYS A 217 -19.21 10.96 -3.16
CA LYS A 217 -18.77 12.36 -3.11
C LYS A 217 -17.32 12.54 -3.49
N LYS A 218 -17.01 13.48 -4.39
CA LYS A 218 -15.65 14.00 -4.57
C LYS A 218 -15.35 15.04 -3.51
N ILE A 219 -14.13 14.98 -3.00
CA ILE A 219 -13.62 15.93 -2.03
C ILE A 219 -13.10 17.17 -2.76
N ASN A 220 -13.78 18.30 -2.55
CA ASN A 220 -13.41 19.62 -3.09
C ASN A 220 -13.06 20.64 -1.99
N ASP A 221 -12.71 20.17 -0.79
CA ASP A 221 -12.28 21.04 0.30
C ASP A 221 -10.93 21.68 -0.07
N LYS A 222 -10.81 23.01 0.09
CA LYS A 222 -9.57 23.76 -0.18
C LYS A 222 -8.36 23.26 0.62
N ASN A 223 -8.60 22.61 1.76
CA ASN A 223 -7.58 22.05 2.64
C ASN A 223 -7.34 20.55 2.40
N ALA A 224 -8.13 19.90 1.54
CA ALA A 224 -7.93 18.51 1.16
C ALA A 224 -6.75 18.36 0.20
N PRO A 225 -6.15 17.16 0.11
CA PRO A 225 -5.13 16.88 -0.88
C PRO A 225 -5.71 16.99 -2.30
N THR A 226 -4.93 17.57 -3.20
CA THR A 226 -5.25 17.69 -4.64
C THR A 226 -4.22 16.94 -5.49
N GLY A 227 -4.57 16.72 -6.76
CA GLY A 227 -3.72 15.98 -7.70
C GLY A 227 -3.79 14.47 -7.47
N GLU A 228 -2.73 13.77 -7.87
CA GLU A 228 -2.70 12.31 -7.86
C GLU A 228 -2.56 11.74 -6.44
N ILE A 229 -3.52 10.90 -6.04
CA ILE A 229 -3.60 10.30 -4.71
C ILE A 229 -3.30 8.80 -4.77
N LYS A 230 -2.15 8.40 -4.25
CA LYS A 230 -1.66 7.00 -4.28
C LYS A 230 -1.42 6.37 -2.91
N LEU A 231 -1.37 7.18 -1.86
CA LEU A 231 -0.83 6.76 -0.58
C LEU A 231 -1.81 7.09 0.55
N PHE A 232 -2.32 6.05 1.19
CA PHE A 232 -3.25 6.11 2.30
C PHE A 232 -2.70 5.35 3.50
N SER A 233 -3.10 5.78 4.70
CA SER A 233 -2.99 5.01 5.93
C SER A 233 -4.16 5.38 6.85
N VAL A 234 -4.71 4.40 7.56
CA VAL A 234 -5.85 4.59 8.46
C VAL A 234 -5.39 4.31 9.87
N ASP A 235 -5.62 5.25 10.78
CA ASP A 235 -5.25 5.06 12.18
C ASP A 235 -6.32 4.30 12.97
N ASN A 236 -5.98 3.89 14.20
CA ASN A 236 -6.90 3.14 15.08
C ASN A 236 -8.15 3.90 15.54
N LYS A 237 -8.31 5.18 15.18
CA LYS A 237 -9.52 5.98 15.40
C LYS A 237 -10.32 6.20 14.12
N GLY A 238 -9.91 5.57 13.02
CA GLY A 238 -10.57 5.70 11.71
C GLY A 238 -10.23 7.00 10.98
N ASN A 239 -9.23 7.77 11.41
CA ASN A 239 -8.80 8.92 10.62
C ASN A 239 -7.99 8.45 9.43
N ILE A 240 -8.19 9.12 8.30
CA ILE A 240 -7.44 8.85 7.07
C ILE A 240 -6.26 9.82 6.96
N TRP A 241 -5.09 9.25 6.66
CA TRP A 241 -3.85 9.93 6.37
C TRP A 241 -3.55 9.75 4.89
N VAL A 242 -3.29 10.84 4.18
CA VAL A 242 -3.09 10.87 2.73
C VAL A 242 -1.73 11.51 2.43
N GLY A 243 -0.85 10.75 1.80
CA GLY A 243 0.46 11.23 1.40
C GLY A 243 0.44 11.76 -0.02
N THR A 244 1.02 12.94 -0.24
CA THR A 244 1.15 13.53 -1.57
C THR A 244 2.56 14.06 -1.80
N LYS A 245 2.82 14.58 -3.00
CA LYS A 245 4.07 15.31 -3.30
C LYS A 245 4.20 16.63 -2.54
N THR A 246 3.11 17.18 -2.00
CA THR A 246 3.07 18.53 -1.40
C THR A 246 2.88 18.53 0.12
N GLY A 247 2.65 17.36 0.72
CA GLY A 247 2.51 17.19 2.16
C GLY A 247 1.74 15.93 2.52
N LEU A 248 1.70 15.67 3.83
CA LEU A 248 0.86 14.68 4.48
C LEU A 248 -0.43 15.35 4.95
N PHE A 249 -1.58 14.78 4.60
CA PHE A 249 -2.89 15.32 4.94
C PHE A 249 -3.62 14.36 5.87
N MET A 250 -4.14 14.85 6.98
CA MET A 250 -4.97 14.08 7.91
C MET A 250 -6.40 14.59 7.82
N LYS A 251 -7.37 13.68 7.68
CA LYS A 251 -8.78 13.99 7.88
C LYS A 251 -9.26 13.44 9.22
N ARG A 252 -9.67 14.33 10.11
CA ARG A 252 -10.28 14.01 11.39
C ARG A 252 -11.72 14.53 11.43
N GLY A 253 -12.68 13.62 11.35
CA GLY A 253 -14.08 13.97 11.14
C GLY A 253 -14.25 14.80 9.87
N SER A 254 -14.82 16.00 9.97
CA SER A 254 -15.00 16.90 8.82
C SER A 254 -13.74 17.67 8.40
N ARG A 255 -12.72 17.78 9.27
CA ARG A 255 -11.59 18.71 9.07
C ARG A 255 -10.38 18.04 8.43
N TRP A 256 -9.78 18.73 7.47
CA TRP A 256 -8.47 18.40 6.91
C TRP A 256 -7.35 19.21 7.57
N THR A 257 -6.19 18.61 7.77
CA THR A 257 -4.97 19.26 8.28
C THR A 257 -3.78 18.83 7.43
N LYS A 258 -2.97 19.79 6.99
CA LYS A 258 -1.77 19.54 6.19
C LYS A 258 -0.51 19.67 7.04
N TYR A 259 0.38 18.68 6.91
CA TYR A 259 1.73 18.69 7.43
C TYR A 259 2.74 18.71 6.27
N SER A 260 3.75 19.55 6.39
CA SER A 260 4.81 19.74 5.41
C SER A 260 6.15 19.97 6.10
N SER A 261 7.19 20.32 5.34
CA SER A 261 8.50 20.67 5.92
C SER A 261 8.42 21.84 6.91
N THR A 262 7.50 22.78 6.72
CA THR A 262 7.27 23.90 7.66
C THR A 262 6.70 23.44 9.00
N ASN A 263 6.18 22.21 9.08
CA ASN A 263 5.66 21.60 10.31
C ASN A 263 6.66 20.62 10.95
N GLY A 264 7.89 20.54 10.44
CA GLY A 264 8.95 19.68 11.00
C GLY A 264 9.19 18.36 10.25
N LEU A 265 8.48 18.10 9.15
CA LEU A 265 8.81 16.97 8.28
C LEU A 265 10.17 17.18 7.58
N PRO A 266 10.96 16.12 7.31
CA PRO A 266 12.20 16.25 6.55
C PRO A 266 11.97 16.80 5.13
N SER A 267 10.83 16.47 4.53
CA SER A 267 10.36 16.95 3.23
C SER A 267 8.84 16.87 3.12
N SER A 268 8.26 17.66 2.22
CA SER A 268 6.83 17.64 1.90
C SER A 268 6.45 16.48 0.97
N LYS A 269 7.41 15.85 0.30
CA LYS A 269 7.15 14.74 -0.62
C LYS A 269 7.08 13.43 0.17
N ILE A 270 5.86 12.95 0.37
CA ILE A 270 5.59 11.75 1.18
C ILE A 270 5.75 10.50 0.31
N THR A 271 6.45 9.49 0.84
CA THR A 271 6.75 8.24 0.13
C THR A 271 6.19 7.01 0.84
N ALA A 272 5.97 7.07 2.15
CA ALA A 272 5.35 5.99 2.93
C ALA A 272 4.63 6.57 4.17
N ILE A 273 3.58 5.89 4.66
CA ILE A 273 2.87 6.27 5.89
C ILE A 273 2.51 5.01 6.66
N TYR A 274 2.71 5.04 7.97
CA TYR A 274 2.16 4.07 8.89
C TYR A 274 1.56 4.79 10.10
N ALA A 275 0.22 4.94 10.10
CA ALA A 275 -0.51 5.61 11.15
C ALA A 275 -1.03 4.57 12.17
N ILE A 276 -0.46 4.58 13.37
CA ILE A 276 -0.90 3.71 14.47
C ILE A 276 -2.10 4.36 15.16
N SER A 277 -1.96 5.64 15.49
CA SER A 277 -2.99 6.44 16.14
C SER A 277 -2.90 7.91 15.68
N PRO A 278 -3.87 8.77 16.04
CA PRO A 278 -3.80 10.20 15.74
C PRO A 278 -2.55 10.90 16.31
N ARG A 279 -1.87 10.26 17.26
CA ARG A 279 -0.70 10.78 17.99
C ARG A 279 0.54 9.90 17.82
N ASP A 280 0.49 8.89 16.96
CA ASP A 280 1.59 7.99 16.71
C ASP A 280 1.59 7.60 15.24
N VAL A 281 2.42 8.32 14.46
CA VAL A 281 2.47 8.18 13.01
C VAL A 281 3.91 8.19 12.55
N TRP A 282 4.28 7.18 11.78
CA TRP A 282 5.54 7.18 11.06
C TRP A 282 5.30 7.58 9.61
N VAL A 283 6.19 8.43 9.09
CA VAL A 283 6.13 8.90 7.70
C VAL A 283 7.49 8.78 7.05
N GLY A 284 7.51 8.27 5.83
CA GLY A 284 8.66 8.30 4.94
C GLY A 284 8.54 9.51 4.03
N THR A 285 9.65 10.22 3.86
CA THR A 285 9.77 11.29 2.87
C THR A 285 10.97 11.01 1.97
N ASP A 286 11.08 11.74 0.85
CA ASP A 286 12.28 11.67 -0.02
C ASP A 286 13.57 12.18 0.65
N ARG A 287 13.49 12.74 1.86
CA ARG A 287 14.63 13.16 2.69
C ARG A 287 14.75 12.39 4.02
N GLY A 288 14.14 11.20 4.08
CA GLY A 288 14.19 10.32 5.24
C GLY A 288 12.90 10.33 6.08
N PRO A 289 12.86 9.55 7.18
CA PRO A 289 11.65 9.35 7.93
C PRO A 289 11.45 10.37 9.05
N ALA A 290 10.22 10.47 9.51
CA ALA A 290 9.86 11.17 10.73
C ALA A 290 8.79 10.45 11.52
N HIS A 291 8.77 10.72 12.82
CA HIS A 291 7.80 10.19 13.78
C HIS A 291 6.99 11.33 14.40
N TYR A 292 5.68 11.21 14.37
CA TYR A 292 4.77 12.12 15.05
C TYR A 292 4.35 11.53 16.39
N ASN A 293 4.57 12.27 17.48
CA ASN A 293 4.21 11.84 18.83
C ASN A 293 2.94 12.53 19.39
N GLY A 294 2.12 13.11 18.51
CA GLY A 294 0.91 13.85 18.89
C GLY A 294 1.13 15.33 19.20
N ALA A 295 2.38 15.80 19.26
CA ALA A 295 2.71 17.20 19.44
C ALA A 295 3.57 17.74 18.29
N LYS A 296 4.63 17.01 17.92
CA LYS A 296 5.57 17.45 16.89
C LYS A 296 6.10 16.28 16.07
N TRP A 297 6.56 16.61 14.87
CA TRP A 297 7.33 15.70 14.05
C TRP A 297 8.79 15.67 14.54
N LYS A 298 9.28 14.47 14.83
CA LYS A 298 10.68 14.19 15.14
C LYS A 298 11.36 13.54 13.94
N LYS A 299 12.54 14.04 13.60
CA LYS A 299 13.42 13.49 12.56
C LYS A 299 14.65 12.78 13.15
N ASP A 300 14.69 12.68 14.48
CA ASP A 300 15.78 12.12 15.26
C ASP A 300 15.25 11.52 16.57
N PHE A 301 16.10 10.71 17.20
CA PHE A 301 15.96 10.26 18.58
C PHE A 301 17.24 10.60 19.36
N THR A 302 17.16 10.56 20.68
CA THR A 302 18.32 10.75 21.55
C THR A 302 18.84 9.39 21.98
N TYR A 303 20.15 9.18 21.82
CA TYR A 303 20.90 8.04 22.36
C TYR A 303 21.83 8.54 23.47
N THR A 304 21.82 7.86 24.62
CA THR A 304 22.69 8.17 25.77
C THR A 304 23.70 7.04 25.90
N PRO A 305 24.99 7.27 25.58
CA PRO A 305 26.02 6.26 25.77
C PRO A 305 26.15 5.88 27.26
N GLN A 306 26.15 4.59 27.58
CA GLN A 306 26.22 4.10 28.98
C GLN A 306 27.63 3.62 29.33
N GLY A 307 28.36 4.38 30.15
CA GLY A 307 29.74 4.05 30.58
C GLY A 307 30.74 5.21 30.45
N SER A 308 31.95 5.05 30.97
CA SER A 308 32.89 6.16 31.23
C SER A 308 33.77 6.60 30.05
N SER A 309 33.72 5.95 28.88
CA SER A 309 34.44 6.44 27.69
C SER A 309 33.94 5.78 26.39
N PHE A 310 33.12 6.49 25.60
CA PHE A 310 32.75 6.08 24.24
C PHE A 310 33.56 6.83 23.20
N THR A 311 33.99 6.12 22.16
CA THR A 311 34.48 6.72 20.92
C THR A 311 33.33 6.84 19.92
N TRP A 312 33.42 7.77 18.97
CA TRP A 312 32.45 7.85 17.86
C TRP A 312 32.32 6.54 17.08
N GLU A 313 33.42 5.78 16.97
CA GLU A 313 33.40 4.45 16.35
C GLU A 313 32.52 3.47 17.14
N SER A 314 32.68 3.41 18.47
CA SER A 314 31.86 2.54 19.33
C SER A 314 30.37 2.90 19.29
N VAL A 315 30.05 4.20 19.17
CA VAL A 315 28.66 4.68 18.98
C VAL A 315 28.10 4.16 17.66
N VAL A 316 28.81 4.33 16.55
CA VAL A 316 28.33 3.87 15.24
C VAL A 316 28.20 2.34 15.18
N ASP A 317 29.14 1.61 15.79
CA ASP A 317 29.11 0.15 15.84
C ASP A 317 27.91 -0.37 16.64
N TYR A 318 27.56 0.31 17.75
CA TYR A 318 26.34 0.03 18.51
C TYR A 318 25.08 0.33 17.70
N LEU A 319 25.02 1.51 17.07
CA LEU A 319 23.82 1.98 16.38
C LEU A 319 23.46 1.14 15.15
N CYS A 320 24.43 0.68 14.35
CA CYS A 320 24.10 0.00 13.09
C CYS A 320 25.14 -0.99 12.53
N SER A 321 26.27 -1.20 13.21
CA SER A 321 27.35 -2.13 12.80
C SER A 321 27.64 -2.12 11.27
N PRO A 322 27.99 -0.95 10.68
CA PRO A 322 28.18 -0.83 9.24
C PRO A 322 29.42 -1.60 8.78
N LYS A 323 29.38 -2.15 7.55
CA LYS A 323 30.57 -2.74 6.93
C LYS A 323 31.44 -1.66 6.27
N GLY A 324 32.76 -1.75 6.46
CA GLY A 324 33.74 -0.91 5.77
C GLY A 324 34.05 0.42 6.46
N LYS A 325 35.34 0.79 6.46
CA LYS A 325 35.85 1.99 7.15
C LYS A 325 35.26 3.29 6.60
N GLN A 326 35.06 3.39 5.29
CA GLN A 326 34.51 4.60 4.65
C GLN A 326 33.07 4.91 5.10
N ARG A 327 32.18 3.91 5.11
CA ARG A 327 30.80 4.08 5.57
C ARG A 327 30.77 4.46 7.05
N LYS A 328 31.60 3.80 7.88
CA LYS A 328 31.74 4.15 9.30
C LYS A 328 32.13 5.63 9.47
N ASN A 329 33.18 6.08 8.77
CA ASN A 329 33.64 7.48 8.82
C ASN A 329 32.55 8.48 8.40
N LEU A 330 31.77 8.16 7.36
CA LEU A 330 30.66 8.99 6.91
C LEU A 330 29.55 9.10 7.97
N LEU A 331 29.22 8.00 8.66
CA LEU A 331 28.23 8.02 9.73
C LEU A 331 28.72 8.82 10.94
N ILE A 332 30.01 8.68 11.29
CA ILE A 332 30.64 9.47 12.34
C ILE A 332 30.57 10.97 12.01
N SER A 333 31.00 11.37 10.80
CA SER A 333 30.99 12.78 10.42
C SER A 333 29.56 13.35 10.37
N THR A 334 28.59 12.54 9.94
CA THR A 334 27.17 12.91 9.96
C THR A 334 26.68 13.15 11.38
N LEU A 335 26.99 12.25 12.32
CA LEU A 335 26.60 12.39 13.73
C LEU A 335 27.26 13.59 14.39
N GLN A 336 28.56 13.80 14.14
CA GLN A 336 29.31 14.95 14.65
C GLN A 336 28.71 16.27 14.16
N ALA A 337 28.46 16.38 12.85
CA ALA A 337 27.85 17.56 12.24
C ALA A 337 26.43 17.80 12.78
N TYR A 338 25.63 16.75 12.90
CA TYR A 338 24.24 16.86 13.40
C TYR A 338 24.18 17.34 14.86
N ASN A 339 25.14 16.92 15.68
CA ASN A 339 25.25 17.29 17.09
C ASN A 339 26.06 18.57 17.34
N LYS A 340 26.58 19.22 16.29
CA LYS A 340 27.38 20.45 16.38
C LYS A 340 28.58 20.33 17.32
N VAL A 341 29.22 19.17 17.35
CA VAL A 341 30.35 18.91 18.25
C VAL A 341 31.60 19.61 17.71
N SER A 342 32.23 20.42 18.56
CA SER A 342 33.37 21.27 18.19
C SER A 342 34.68 20.50 18.14
N ASP A 343 34.83 19.52 19.02
CA ASP A 343 35.97 18.61 19.04
C ASP A 343 35.58 17.25 18.41
N MET A 344 36.49 16.64 17.66
CA MET A 344 36.23 15.35 17.01
C MET A 344 36.56 14.15 17.91
N LYS A 345 36.89 14.39 19.19
CA LYS A 345 37.46 13.38 20.10
C LYS A 345 36.48 12.93 21.18
N THR A 346 35.60 13.83 21.62
CA THR A 346 34.68 13.63 22.73
C THR A 346 33.29 13.30 22.19
N VAL A 347 32.68 12.26 22.74
CA VAL A 347 31.26 11.94 22.50
C VAL A 347 30.44 12.65 23.58
N PRO A 348 29.42 13.46 23.22
CA PRO A 348 28.53 14.07 24.20
C PRO A 348 27.75 13.05 25.03
N GLU A 349 27.28 13.45 26.21
CA GLU A 349 26.40 12.62 27.07
C GLU A 349 25.10 12.23 26.35
N GLU A 350 24.56 13.12 25.51
CA GLU A 350 23.40 12.85 24.67
C GLU A 350 23.74 13.06 23.20
N VAL A 351 23.55 12.02 22.40
CA VAL A 351 23.76 12.06 20.96
C VAL A 351 22.39 12.06 20.27
N LYS A 352 22.07 13.13 19.54
CA LYS A 352 20.93 13.16 18.63
C LYS A 352 21.27 12.36 17.37
N VAL A 353 20.50 11.33 17.12
CA VAL A 353 20.67 10.42 15.99
C VAL A 353 19.56 10.70 14.99
N PRO A 354 19.85 11.31 13.82
CA PRO A 354 18.84 11.53 12.81
C PRO A 354 18.35 10.18 12.27
N TYR A 355 17.04 10.00 12.10
CA TYR A 355 16.53 8.75 11.56
C TYR A 355 17.07 8.49 10.15
N SER A 356 17.36 9.55 9.38
CA SER A 356 17.97 9.46 8.05
C SER A 356 19.40 8.92 8.03
N LEU A 357 20.05 8.72 9.19
CA LEU A 357 21.47 8.32 9.32
C LEU A 357 21.84 7.13 8.42
N VAL A 358 20.99 6.10 8.40
CA VAL A 358 21.29 4.83 7.73
C VAL A 358 20.66 4.70 6.34
N PHE A 359 19.87 5.69 5.90
CA PHE A 359 19.14 5.63 4.64
C PHE A 359 19.94 6.26 3.49
N SER A 360 20.18 5.48 2.44
CA SER A 360 20.76 5.92 1.17
C SER A 360 19.76 5.88 0.00
N SER A 361 18.55 5.36 0.26
CA SER A 361 17.49 5.19 -0.73
C SER A 361 16.15 5.66 -0.16
N PRO A 362 15.18 6.02 -1.01
CA PRO A 362 13.84 6.40 -0.56
C PRO A 362 13.16 5.29 0.25
N ILE A 363 12.33 5.71 1.19
CA ILE A 363 11.51 4.80 2.00
C ILE A 363 10.23 4.52 1.23
N THR A 364 10.00 3.25 0.87
CA THR A 364 8.86 2.81 0.06
C THR A 364 7.72 2.24 0.89
N ALA A 365 8.02 1.74 2.09
CA ALA A 365 7.03 1.21 3.03
C ALA A 365 7.47 1.43 4.48
N ILE A 366 6.49 1.52 5.39
CA ILE A 366 6.75 1.54 6.83
C ILE A 366 5.77 0.59 7.52
N TYR A 367 6.25 -0.11 8.53
CA TYR A 367 5.45 -0.98 9.38
C TYR A 367 5.96 -0.96 10.82
N VAL A 368 5.06 -0.97 11.81
CA VAL A 368 5.44 -1.14 13.22
C VAL A 368 4.91 -2.48 13.70
N ASP A 369 5.80 -3.32 14.21
CA ASP A 369 5.44 -4.64 14.70
C ASP A 369 4.98 -4.62 16.16
N LYS A 370 4.44 -5.75 16.63
CA LYS A 370 3.92 -5.92 17.99
C LYS A 370 4.94 -5.73 19.12
N LYS A 371 6.24 -5.69 18.82
CA LYS A 371 7.31 -5.38 19.78
C LYS A 371 7.72 -3.91 19.69
N GLU A 372 6.90 -3.07 19.05
CA GLU A 372 7.13 -1.64 18.83
C GLU A 372 8.39 -1.34 18.01
N ARG A 373 8.85 -2.32 17.21
CA ARG A 373 9.98 -2.11 16.30
C ARG A 373 9.45 -1.57 14.98
N VAL A 374 10.16 -0.58 14.45
CA VAL A 374 9.79 0.10 13.22
C VAL A 374 10.59 -0.50 12.07
N TRP A 375 9.90 -0.94 11.04
CA TRP A 375 10.46 -1.47 9.82
C TRP A 375 10.25 -0.47 8.70
N PHE A 376 11.31 -0.19 7.96
CA PHE A 376 11.34 0.68 6.80
C PHE A 376 11.74 -0.16 5.59
N GLY A 377 10.85 -0.22 4.60
CA GLY A 377 11.17 -0.75 3.28
C GLY A 377 11.89 0.28 2.43
N THR A 378 12.90 -0.16 1.70
CA THR A 378 13.69 0.64 0.74
C THR A 378 13.94 -0.20 -0.51
N ASP A 379 14.36 0.43 -1.60
CA ASP A 379 14.66 -0.27 -2.86
C ASP A 379 15.78 -1.31 -2.74
N ILE A 380 16.68 -1.14 -1.76
CA ILE A 380 17.86 -2.01 -1.59
C ILE A 380 17.73 -2.97 -0.40
N GLY A 381 16.64 -2.90 0.36
CA GLY A 381 16.46 -3.72 1.55
C GLY A 381 15.51 -3.16 2.60
N LEU A 382 15.54 -3.76 3.78
CA LEU A 382 14.80 -3.36 4.96
C LEU A 382 15.73 -2.77 6.02
N VAL A 383 15.28 -1.71 6.68
CA VAL A 383 15.91 -1.19 7.89
C VAL A 383 14.93 -1.38 9.03
N ARG A 384 15.38 -1.96 10.14
CA ARG A 384 14.60 -2.06 11.37
C ARG A 384 15.21 -1.16 12.43
N LEU A 385 14.42 -0.25 13.00
CA LEU A 385 14.76 0.46 14.23
C LEU A 385 14.16 -0.30 15.42
N ASP A 386 15.03 -0.69 16.34
CA ASP A 386 14.70 -1.45 17.55
C ASP A 386 15.28 -0.69 18.74
N LYS A 387 14.40 0.08 19.41
CA LYS A 387 14.78 1.13 20.38
C LYS A 387 15.66 2.20 19.74
N ASP A 388 16.96 2.11 19.94
CA ASP A 388 18.01 3.02 19.51
C ASP A 388 18.96 2.38 18.48
N ARG A 389 18.70 1.13 18.07
CA ARG A 389 19.55 0.40 17.14
C ARG A 389 18.88 0.18 15.80
N PHE A 390 19.58 0.54 14.74
CA PHE A 390 19.26 0.17 13.38
C PHE A 390 19.83 -1.20 13.03
N LYS A 391 19.02 -2.04 12.41
CA LYS A 391 19.44 -3.30 11.82
C LYS A 391 19.04 -3.34 10.36
N MET A 392 20.02 -3.54 9.48
CA MET A 392 19.82 -3.56 8.04
C MET A 392 19.73 -5.00 7.52
N PHE A 393 18.78 -5.23 6.61
CA PHE A 393 18.52 -6.50 5.92
C PHE A 393 18.39 -6.18 4.42
N GLY A 394 18.78 -7.08 3.52
CA GLY A 394 18.68 -6.85 2.07
C GLY A 394 20.01 -6.99 1.34
N TRP A 395 20.08 -6.41 0.14
CA TRP A 395 21.21 -6.59 -0.78
C TRP A 395 22.51 -6.08 -0.14
N ARG A 396 23.52 -6.95 -0.13
CA ARG A 396 24.87 -6.62 0.28
C ARG A 396 25.73 -6.63 -0.97
N ALA A 397 26.02 -5.44 -1.49
CA ALA A 397 27.06 -5.31 -2.49
C ALA A 397 28.39 -5.69 -1.84
N GLU A 398 29.04 -6.72 -2.38
CA GLU A 398 30.42 -7.05 -2.03
C GLU A 398 31.25 -7.02 -3.30
N SER A 399 32.33 -6.25 -3.25
CA SER A 399 33.31 -6.21 -4.34
C SER A 399 34.12 -7.50 -4.26
N LEU A 400 34.00 -8.34 -5.29
CA LEU A 400 34.93 -9.44 -5.50
C LEU A 400 36.29 -8.86 -5.87
N THR A 401 37.36 -9.39 -5.29
CA THR A 401 38.70 -9.17 -5.87
C THR A 401 38.73 -9.78 -7.27
N THR A 402 39.61 -9.29 -8.15
CA THR A 402 39.70 -9.71 -9.56
C THR A 402 39.85 -11.22 -9.77
N ASP A 403 40.24 -11.94 -8.72
CA ASP A 403 40.68 -13.33 -8.79
C ASP A 403 39.63 -14.32 -8.28
N ILE A 404 38.47 -13.86 -7.80
CA ILE A 404 37.41 -14.71 -7.23
C ILE A 404 36.20 -14.76 -8.16
N SER A 405 35.83 -15.96 -8.62
CA SER A 405 34.58 -16.19 -9.35
C SER A 405 33.36 -16.12 -8.41
N VAL A 406 32.18 -15.84 -8.96
CA VAL A 406 30.92 -15.85 -8.19
C VAL A 406 30.69 -17.20 -7.49
N GLU A 407 31.03 -18.31 -8.15
CA GLU A 407 31.00 -19.65 -7.56
C GLU A 407 31.97 -19.81 -6.40
N GLY A 408 33.21 -19.32 -6.55
CA GLY A 408 34.21 -19.34 -5.49
C GLY A 408 33.76 -18.54 -4.27
N PHE A 409 33.22 -17.35 -4.51
CA PHE A 409 32.65 -16.49 -3.46
C PHE A 409 31.49 -17.14 -2.72
N VAL A 410 30.52 -17.73 -3.45
CA VAL A 410 29.38 -18.38 -2.81
C VAL A 410 29.81 -19.59 -2.00
N ARG A 411 30.74 -20.40 -2.51
CA ARG A 411 31.25 -21.58 -1.83
C ARG A 411 31.97 -21.22 -0.53
N ASP A 412 32.80 -20.19 -0.56
CA ASP A 412 33.55 -19.72 0.61
C ASP A 412 32.61 -19.14 1.67
N LYS A 413 31.69 -18.26 1.25
CA LYS A 413 30.85 -17.51 2.18
C LYS A 413 29.64 -18.30 2.70
N TRP A 414 29.20 -19.33 1.98
CA TRP A 414 28.12 -20.22 2.38
C TRP A 414 28.58 -21.68 2.38
N GLU A 415 29.78 -21.96 2.91
CA GLU A 415 30.37 -23.30 2.99
C GLU A 415 29.43 -24.34 3.63
N ASN A 416 28.62 -23.90 4.60
CA ASN A 416 27.69 -24.74 5.36
C ASN A 416 26.33 -24.93 4.67
N ALA A 417 26.09 -24.29 3.53
CA ALA A 417 24.86 -24.46 2.76
C ALA A 417 24.96 -25.65 1.80
N SER A 418 23.82 -26.28 1.49
CA SER A 418 23.78 -27.38 0.52
C SER A 418 24.23 -26.95 -0.88
N ALA A 419 24.76 -27.88 -1.68
CA ALA A 419 25.18 -27.60 -3.06
C ALA A 419 24.04 -27.02 -3.92
N GLU A 420 22.81 -27.48 -3.71
CA GLU A 420 21.59 -26.97 -4.36
C GLU A 420 21.34 -25.50 -3.99
N THR A 421 21.49 -25.15 -2.71
CA THR A 421 21.36 -23.78 -2.20
C THR A 421 22.46 -22.88 -2.76
N GLN A 422 23.71 -23.33 -2.75
CA GLN A 422 24.85 -22.59 -3.32
C GLN A 422 24.64 -22.33 -4.82
N LYS A 423 24.19 -23.32 -5.58
CA LYS A 423 23.89 -23.18 -7.02
C LYS A 423 22.81 -22.13 -7.29
N LYS A 424 21.72 -22.14 -6.51
CA LYS A 424 20.66 -21.11 -6.59
C LYS A 424 21.18 -19.71 -6.25
N LEU A 425 22.06 -19.59 -5.26
CA LEU A 425 22.68 -18.32 -4.89
C LEU A 425 23.56 -17.76 -6.02
N VAL A 426 24.39 -18.59 -6.66
CA VAL A 426 25.19 -18.18 -7.82
C VAL A 426 24.31 -17.66 -8.96
N GLN A 427 23.23 -18.37 -9.28
CA GLN A 427 22.30 -17.96 -10.31
C GLN A 427 21.65 -16.61 -9.99
N ASN A 428 21.17 -16.43 -8.75
CA ASN A 428 20.58 -15.17 -8.31
C ASN A 428 21.58 -14.02 -8.36
N ILE A 429 22.81 -14.20 -7.88
CA ILE A 429 23.86 -13.16 -7.94
C ILE A 429 24.10 -12.73 -9.39
N ARG A 430 24.24 -13.69 -10.32
CA ARG A 430 24.42 -13.36 -11.75
C ARG A 430 23.23 -12.63 -12.36
N THR A 431 22.01 -12.96 -11.95
CA THR A 431 20.80 -12.32 -12.47
C THR A 431 20.62 -10.89 -11.97
N TYR A 432 20.99 -10.63 -10.71
CA TYR A 432 20.63 -9.38 -10.04
C TYR A 432 21.81 -8.44 -9.76
N GLY A 433 23.06 -8.88 -9.93
CA GLY A 433 24.28 -8.12 -9.66
C GLY A 433 24.71 -8.26 -8.21
#